data_AF-A0A953TE78-F1
#
_entry.id   AF-A0A953TE78-F1
#
_cell.length_a   1.000
_cell.length_b   1.000
_cell.length_c   1.000
_cell.angle_alpha   90.00
_cell.angle_beta   90.00
_cell.angle_gamma   90.00
#
_symmetry.space_group_name_H-M   'P 1'
#
loop_
_entity.id
_entity.type
_entity.pdbx_description
1 polymer ?
#
loop_
_entity_poly.entity_id
_entity_poly.type
_entity_poly.pdbx_seq_one_letter_code
_entity_poly.pdbx_strand_id
1 'polypeptide(L)'
;MLKTLSIALVAVMFCGLALSAPQAKTPQAKTKEEYKAYNDANAVTGGAAMEKAARHFAGKFPASELTVYLYSRALHEYQNENNPARILEMGRIVLALDPANVNALVLTATVLSDSLSAEDADRAKKVDEIREDCERAEKSISAGAAPAGATPEQVAAYNGTLQAMIHSALGIMELKLGNDAAAEKQLKAATLVENVQPDAFVWYHLALAMDHQKEYPEALAAVNQALRFVKSNPELQKLATGERDRLAKLSSAAPAQAPQPETGKAPR
;
A
#
# COMPACT_ATOMS: atom_id res chain seq x y z
N MET A 1 25.00 -9.90 -52.51
CA MET A 1 26.35 -9.34 -52.73
C MET A 1 26.75 -8.56 -51.48
N LEU A 2 27.88 -8.94 -50.89
CA LEU A 2 28.57 -8.31 -49.76
C LEU A 2 28.88 -6.82 -50.00
N LYS A 3 28.85 -6.01 -48.94
CA LYS A 3 30.03 -5.21 -48.50
C LYS A 3 29.85 -4.59 -47.10
N THR A 4 30.86 -4.83 -46.30
CA THR A 4 31.21 -4.38 -44.94
C THR A 4 31.87 -2.99 -44.90
N LEU A 5 31.72 -2.26 -43.78
CA LEU A 5 32.66 -1.30 -43.16
C LEU A 5 32.08 -0.93 -41.76
N SER A 6 32.55 -1.37 -40.58
CA SER A 6 33.81 -1.17 -39.82
C SER A 6 34.11 0.27 -39.33
N ILE A 7 33.87 0.44 -38.02
CA ILE A 7 34.69 1.11 -36.96
C ILE A 7 34.59 2.64 -36.77
N ALA A 8 34.12 3.02 -35.58
CA ALA A 8 34.78 4.02 -34.72
C ALA A 8 34.57 3.67 -33.24
N LEU A 9 35.68 3.27 -32.62
CA LEU A 9 35.88 3.01 -31.19
C LEU A 9 36.01 4.35 -30.46
N VAL A 10 35.19 4.61 -29.43
CA VAL A 10 35.51 5.62 -28.40
C VAL A 10 35.62 4.88 -27.08
N ALA A 11 36.87 4.72 -26.63
CA ALA A 11 37.19 4.27 -25.29
C ALA A 11 36.93 5.42 -24.31
N VAL A 12 36.03 5.21 -23.34
CA VAL A 12 36.04 5.95 -22.09
C VAL A 12 36.48 4.99 -21.01
N MET A 13 37.76 5.14 -20.65
CA MET A 13 38.38 4.52 -19.49
C MET A 13 37.89 5.28 -18.26
N PHE A 14 36.89 4.74 -17.55
CA PHE A 14 36.61 5.15 -16.18
C PHE A 14 37.24 4.11 -15.24
N CYS A 15 38.39 4.48 -14.69
CA CYS A 15 38.99 3.81 -13.56
C CYS A 15 38.22 4.27 -12.31
N GLY A 16 37.40 3.39 -11.76
CA GLY A 16 36.71 3.59 -10.50
C GLY A 16 36.30 2.23 -9.98
N LEU A 17 36.91 1.79 -8.89
CA LEU A 17 36.51 0.61 -8.12
C LEU A 17 35.14 0.90 -7.49
N ALA A 18 34.08 0.73 -8.26
CA ALA A 18 32.78 0.43 -7.71
C ALA A 18 32.83 -1.05 -7.30
N LEU A 19 32.74 -1.33 -6.00
CA LEU A 19 32.31 -2.65 -5.56
C LEU A 19 30.91 -2.86 -6.12
N SER A 20 30.81 -3.59 -7.23
CA SER A 20 29.55 -4.07 -7.76
C SER A 20 28.91 -4.91 -6.66
N ALA A 21 27.86 -4.38 -6.02
CA ALA A 21 26.94 -5.23 -5.28
C ALA A 21 26.52 -6.37 -6.23
N PRO A 22 26.42 -7.64 -5.76
CA PRO A 22 25.98 -8.72 -6.63
C PRO A 22 24.64 -8.32 -7.25
N GLN A 23 24.62 -8.09 -8.57
CA GLN A 23 23.37 -7.93 -9.29
C GLN A 23 22.58 -9.22 -9.03
N ALA A 24 21.48 -9.11 -8.28
CA ALA A 24 20.56 -10.22 -8.12
C ALA A 24 20.20 -10.71 -9.53
N LYS A 25 20.50 -11.98 -9.83
CA LYS A 25 20.23 -12.56 -11.14
C LYS A 25 18.73 -12.41 -11.40
N THR A 26 18.37 -11.76 -12.50
CA THR A 26 16.99 -11.66 -12.93
C THR A 26 16.45 -13.07 -13.15
N PRO A 27 15.34 -13.47 -12.52
CA PRO A 27 14.74 -14.79 -12.72
C PRO A 27 14.55 -15.15 -14.18
N GLN A 28 14.89 -16.39 -14.56
CA GLN A 28 14.81 -16.86 -15.96
C GLN A 28 14.18 -18.25 -16.08
N ALA A 29 13.53 -18.48 -17.21
CA ALA A 29 13.12 -19.83 -17.60
C ALA A 29 14.37 -20.69 -17.85
N LYS A 30 14.35 -21.92 -17.34
CA LYS A 30 15.42 -22.91 -17.48
C LYS A 30 15.33 -23.66 -18.81
N THR A 31 14.15 -23.72 -19.42
CA THR A 31 13.92 -24.41 -20.70
C THR A 31 13.02 -23.61 -21.65
N LYS A 32 13.06 -23.95 -22.95
CA LYS A 32 12.13 -23.38 -23.94
C LYS A 32 10.68 -23.73 -23.64
N GLU A 33 10.43 -24.91 -23.11
CA GLU A 33 9.08 -25.37 -22.74
C GLU A 33 8.53 -24.56 -21.56
N GLU A 34 9.35 -24.35 -20.53
CA GLU A 34 9.01 -23.50 -19.39
C GLU A 34 8.75 -22.06 -19.83
N TYR A 35 9.61 -21.50 -20.68
CA TYR A 35 9.41 -20.16 -21.22
C TYR A 35 8.07 -20.03 -21.97
N LYS A 36 7.74 -21.01 -22.81
CA LYS A 36 6.45 -21.03 -23.51
C LYS A 36 5.29 -21.12 -22.53
N ALA A 37 5.34 -22.06 -21.58
CA ALA A 37 4.27 -22.24 -20.60
C ALA A 37 4.08 -21.01 -19.71
N TYR A 38 5.16 -20.33 -19.35
CA TYR A 38 5.11 -19.07 -18.62
C TYR A 38 4.37 -18.00 -19.43
N ASN A 39 4.73 -17.82 -20.71
CA ASN A 39 4.09 -16.83 -21.57
C ASN A 39 2.60 -17.14 -21.81
N ASP A 40 2.27 -18.42 -22.01
CA ASP A 40 0.88 -18.86 -22.16
C ASP A 40 0.07 -18.54 -20.88
N ALA A 41 0.64 -18.80 -19.70
CA ALA A 41 -0.01 -18.49 -18.42
C ALA A 41 -0.11 -16.97 -18.17
N ASN A 42 0.95 -16.22 -18.46
CA ASN A 42 1.01 -14.77 -18.28
C ASN A 42 0.13 -14.00 -19.27
N ALA A 43 -0.40 -14.64 -20.32
CA ALA A 43 -1.38 -14.02 -21.20
C ALA A 43 -2.81 -14.01 -20.61
N VAL A 44 -3.05 -14.77 -19.54
CA VAL A 44 -4.37 -14.89 -18.90
C VAL A 44 -4.71 -13.62 -18.11
N THR A 45 -6.01 -13.31 -18.05
CA THR A 45 -6.59 -12.20 -17.28
C THR A 45 -7.69 -12.70 -16.34
N GLY A 46 -7.98 -11.95 -15.28
CA GLY A 46 -8.89 -12.34 -14.21
C GLY A 46 -8.23 -13.21 -13.15
N GLY A 47 -8.51 -12.91 -11.88
CA GLY A 47 -7.81 -13.47 -10.72
C GLY A 47 -7.91 -14.98 -10.65
N ALA A 48 -9.13 -15.54 -10.78
CA ALA A 48 -9.34 -16.99 -10.71
C ALA A 48 -8.66 -17.75 -11.86
N ALA A 49 -8.67 -17.20 -13.07
CA ALA A 49 -8.03 -17.83 -14.22
C ALA A 49 -6.50 -17.73 -14.13
N MET A 50 -5.99 -16.57 -13.71
CA MET A 50 -4.56 -16.33 -13.51
C MET A 50 -4.00 -17.22 -12.38
N GLU A 51 -4.71 -17.34 -11.27
CA GLU A 51 -4.32 -18.24 -10.19
C GLU A 51 -4.28 -19.70 -10.66
N LYS A 52 -5.31 -20.16 -11.36
CA LYS A 52 -5.33 -21.53 -11.91
C LYS A 52 -4.14 -21.76 -12.84
N ALA A 53 -3.80 -20.79 -13.69
CA ALA A 53 -2.64 -20.84 -14.57
C ALA A 53 -1.32 -20.88 -13.78
N ALA A 54 -1.19 -20.05 -12.73
CA ALA A 54 -0.03 -20.05 -11.83
C ALA A 54 0.16 -21.39 -11.12
N ARG A 55 -0.92 -21.98 -10.58
CA ARG A 55 -0.91 -23.31 -9.95
C ARG A 55 -0.51 -24.41 -10.93
N HIS A 56 -1.08 -24.39 -12.13
CA HIS A 56 -0.74 -25.35 -13.17
C HIS A 56 0.75 -25.26 -13.56
N PHE A 57 1.25 -24.03 -13.76
CA PHE A 57 2.66 -23.79 -14.06
C PHE A 57 3.58 -24.27 -12.93
N ALA A 58 3.27 -23.91 -11.67
CA ALA A 58 4.04 -24.32 -10.50
C ALA A 58 4.09 -25.85 -10.33
N GLY A 59 2.98 -26.54 -10.61
CA GLY A 59 2.94 -28.00 -10.60
C GLY A 59 3.81 -28.65 -11.69
N LYS A 60 3.87 -28.03 -12.87
CA LYS A 60 4.68 -28.53 -14.00
C LYS A 60 6.17 -28.19 -13.86
N PHE A 61 6.48 -27.02 -13.30
CA PHE A 61 7.85 -26.50 -13.14
C PHE A 61 8.12 -26.08 -11.68
N PRO A 62 8.19 -27.03 -10.73
CA PRO A 62 8.27 -26.71 -9.29
C PRO A 62 9.55 -25.98 -8.88
N ALA A 63 10.61 -26.06 -9.69
CA ALA A 63 11.87 -25.35 -9.46
C ALA A 63 11.96 -24.04 -10.28
N SER A 64 10.86 -23.57 -10.89
CA SER A 64 10.87 -22.36 -11.72
C SER A 64 10.97 -21.11 -10.86
N GLU A 65 11.90 -20.23 -11.23
CA GLU A 65 12.05 -18.89 -10.66
C GLU A 65 10.95 -17.94 -11.15
N LEU A 66 10.17 -18.34 -12.16
CA LEU A 66 9.11 -17.52 -12.75
C LEU A 66 7.76 -17.63 -12.03
N THR A 67 7.63 -18.62 -11.14
CA THR A 67 6.38 -18.92 -10.41
C THR A 67 5.88 -17.71 -9.62
N VAL A 68 6.79 -16.97 -8.98
CA VAL A 68 6.44 -15.79 -8.17
C VAL A 68 5.75 -14.70 -8.99
N TYR A 69 6.14 -14.51 -10.27
CA TYR A 69 5.54 -13.49 -11.12
C TYR A 69 4.11 -13.84 -11.52
N LEU A 70 3.80 -15.11 -11.74
CA LEU A 70 2.45 -15.56 -12.07
C LEU A 70 1.50 -15.39 -10.87
N TYR A 71 1.95 -15.71 -9.65
CA TYR A 71 1.17 -15.44 -8.44
C TYR A 71 1.06 -13.95 -8.12
N SER A 72 2.11 -13.16 -8.37
CA SER A 72 2.06 -11.70 -8.23
C SER A 72 1.06 -11.08 -9.20
N ARG A 73 0.92 -11.64 -10.41
CA ARG A 73 -0.12 -11.24 -11.35
C ARG A 73 -1.51 -11.62 -10.85
N ALA A 74 -1.70 -12.82 -10.33
CA ALA A 74 -2.98 -13.22 -9.71
C ALA A 74 -3.37 -12.30 -8.54
N LEU A 75 -2.41 -11.93 -7.68
CA LEU A 75 -2.59 -10.96 -6.61
C LEU A 75 -3.08 -9.61 -7.15
N HIS A 76 -2.44 -9.07 -8.19
CA HIS A 76 -2.84 -7.81 -8.81
C HIS A 76 -4.24 -7.87 -9.45
N GLU A 77 -4.59 -8.99 -10.12
CA GLU A 77 -5.94 -9.17 -10.64
C GLU A 77 -6.98 -9.17 -9.51
N TYR A 78 -6.71 -9.88 -8.39
CA TYR A 78 -7.61 -9.87 -7.24
C TYR A 78 -7.70 -8.53 -6.53
N GLN A 79 -6.64 -7.72 -6.56
CA GLN A 79 -6.68 -6.33 -6.13
C GLN A 79 -7.66 -5.52 -6.98
N ASN A 80 -7.59 -5.64 -8.32
CA ASN A 80 -8.49 -4.95 -9.24
C ASN A 80 -9.95 -5.42 -9.11
N GLU A 81 -10.15 -6.69 -8.79
CA GLU A 81 -11.47 -7.28 -8.51
C GLU A 81 -12.01 -6.93 -7.12
N ASN A 82 -11.21 -6.22 -6.29
CA ASN A 82 -11.53 -5.91 -4.91
C ASN A 82 -11.92 -7.15 -4.08
N ASN A 83 -11.10 -8.21 -4.17
CA ASN A 83 -11.36 -9.49 -3.52
C ASN A 83 -10.39 -9.75 -2.35
N PRO A 84 -10.67 -9.22 -1.14
CA PRO A 84 -9.73 -9.23 -0.02
C PRO A 84 -9.30 -10.64 0.40
N ALA A 85 -10.21 -11.61 0.40
CA ALA A 85 -9.90 -12.99 0.77
C ALA A 85 -8.84 -13.60 -0.16
N ARG A 86 -8.97 -13.35 -1.47
CA ARG A 86 -8.00 -13.85 -2.46
C ARG A 86 -6.71 -13.03 -2.48
N ILE A 87 -6.77 -11.72 -2.24
CA ILE A 87 -5.58 -10.88 -2.05
C ILE A 87 -4.73 -11.44 -0.91
N LEU A 88 -5.33 -11.74 0.25
CA LEU A 88 -4.62 -12.28 1.40
C LEU A 88 -3.97 -13.64 1.11
N GLU A 89 -4.70 -14.53 0.43
CA GLU A 89 -4.14 -15.85 0.06
C GLU A 89 -2.98 -15.72 -0.93
N MET A 90 -3.15 -14.94 -2.01
CA MET A 90 -2.09 -14.77 -3.01
C MET A 90 -0.90 -14.00 -2.46
N GLY A 91 -1.14 -12.98 -1.62
CA GLY A 91 -0.10 -12.24 -0.92
C GLY A 91 0.81 -13.18 -0.13
N ARG A 92 0.23 -14.06 0.71
CA ARG A 92 0.99 -15.06 1.47
C ARG A 92 1.75 -16.06 0.59
N ILE A 93 1.16 -16.50 -0.53
CA ILE A 93 1.87 -17.36 -1.49
C ILE A 93 3.07 -16.62 -2.11
N VAL A 94 2.89 -15.37 -2.53
CA VAL A 94 3.96 -14.55 -3.09
C VAL A 94 5.06 -14.35 -2.04
N LEU A 95 4.72 -14.03 -0.79
CA LEU A 95 5.68 -13.82 0.29
C LEU A 95 6.46 -15.08 0.68
N ALA A 96 5.86 -16.27 0.51
CA ALA A 96 6.58 -17.53 0.68
C ALA A 96 7.63 -17.77 -0.42
N LEU A 97 7.42 -17.22 -1.63
CA LEU A 97 8.33 -17.34 -2.77
C LEU A 97 9.37 -16.21 -2.83
N ASP A 98 8.94 -14.99 -2.48
CA ASP A 98 9.74 -13.77 -2.42
C ASP A 98 9.36 -12.96 -1.17
N PRO A 99 10.08 -13.16 -0.05
CA PRO A 99 9.82 -12.44 1.19
C PRO A 99 10.02 -10.93 1.11
N ALA A 100 10.69 -10.40 0.07
CA ALA A 100 10.94 -8.97 -0.07
C ALA A 100 9.91 -8.28 -0.98
N ASN A 101 8.92 -9.02 -1.51
CA ASN A 101 7.95 -8.51 -2.45
C ASN A 101 7.08 -7.40 -1.84
N VAL A 102 7.44 -6.15 -2.12
CA VAL A 102 6.85 -4.98 -1.48
C VAL A 102 5.34 -4.87 -1.72
N ASN A 103 4.85 -5.25 -2.91
CA ASN A 103 3.43 -5.18 -3.21
C ASN A 103 2.63 -6.20 -2.38
N ALA A 104 3.15 -7.43 -2.26
CA ALA A 104 2.51 -8.46 -1.46
C ALA A 104 2.52 -8.14 0.04
N LEU A 105 3.62 -7.58 0.56
CA LEU A 105 3.70 -7.12 1.95
C LEU A 105 2.62 -6.07 2.24
N VAL A 106 2.56 -5.00 1.44
CA VAL A 106 1.63 -3.90 1.66
C VAL A 106 0.18 -4.34 1.52
N LEU A 107 -0.17 -5.10 0.47
CA LEU A 107 -1.55 -5.56 0.26
C LEU A 107 -2.01 -6.53 1.34
N THR A 108 -1.13 -7.40 1.82
CA THR A 108 -1.43 -8.32 2.93
C THR A 108 -1.72 -7.53 4.20
N ALA A 109 -0.84 -6.58 4.56
CA ALA A 109 -1.02 -5.71 5.71
C ALA A 109 -2.34 -4.91 5.64
N THR A 110 -2.67 -4.32 4.49
CA THR A 110 -3.93 -3.57 4.31
C THR A 110 -5.16 -4.45 4.50
N VAL A 111 -5.22 -5.63 3.89
CA VAL A 111 -6.38 -6.52 4.06
C VAL A 111 -6.51 -7.01 5.51
N LEU A 112 -5.38 -7.30 6.16
CA LEU A 112 -5.38 -7.69 7.57
C LEU A 112 -5.83 -6.54 8.47
N SER A 113 -5.37 -5.30 8.24
CA SER A 113 -5.79 -4.15 9.05
C SER A 113 -7.29 -3.87 8.91
N ASP A 114 -7.82 -3.94 7.69
CA ASP A 114 -9.23 -3.66 7.42
C ASP A 114 -10.15 -4.70 8.07
N SER A 115 -9.76 -5.97 7.97
CA SER A 115 -10.53 -7.11 8.52
C SER A 115 -10.30 -7.37 10.00
N LEU A 116 -9.33 -6.70 10.64
CA LEU A 116 -8.99 -6.89 12.05
C LEU A 116 -10.21 -6.59 12.94
N SER A 117 -10.55 -7.54 13.81
CA SER A 117 -11.68 -7.44 14.75
C SER A 117 -11.23 -7.71 16.18
N ALA A 118 -11.96 -7.15 17.15
CA ALA A 118 -11.77 -7.49 18.56
C ALA A 118 -12.14 -8.95 18.88
N GLU A 119 -12.98 -9.57 18.03
CA GLU A 119 -13.47 -10.95 18.19
C GLU A 119 -12.57 -12.00 17.52
N ASP A 120 -11.51 -11.57 16.83
CA ASP A 120 -10.58 -12.48 16.16
C ASP A 120 -9.84 -13.35 17.17
N ALA A 121 -9.97 -14.67 17.05
CA ALA A 121 -9.23 -15.62 17.88
C ALA A 121 -7.71 -15.51 17.70
N ASP A 122 -7.26 -15.10 16.51
CA ASP A 122 -5.86 -14.91 16.14
C ASP A 122 -5.47 -13.42 16.05
N ARG A 123 -6.21 -12.51 16.71
CA ARG A 123 -6.00 -11.05 16.65
C ARG A 123 -4.55 -10.63 16.86
N ALA A 124 -3.89 -11.17 17.89
CA ALA A 124 -2.49 -10.83 18.19
C ALA A 124 -1.55 -11.21 17.04
N LYS A 125 -1.77 -12.39 16.43
CA LYS A 125 -0.99 -12.84 15.28
C LYS A 125 -1.18 -11.93 14.07
N LYS A 126 -2.42 -11.53 13.77
CA LYS A 126 -2.70 -10.60 12.67
C LYS A 126 -2.02 -9.25 12.89
N VAL A 127 -2.04 -8.74 14.13
CA VAL A 127 -1.39 -7.49 14.51
C VAL A 127 0.13 -7.57 14.31
N ASP A 128 0.76 -8.67 14.72
CA ASP A 128 2.19 -8.88 14.52
C ASP A 128 2.53 -8.99 13.01
N GLU A 129 1.71 -9.72 12.24
CA GLU A 129 1.87 -9.86 10.78
C GLU A 129 1.76 -8.50 10.07
N ILE A 130 0.79 -7.65 10.42
CA ILE A 130 0.65 -6.29 9.86
C ILE A 130 1.92 -5.47 10.12
N ARG A 131 2.42 -5.46 11.36
CA ARG A 131 3.62 -4.68 11.72
C ARG A 131 4.85 -5.16 10.98
N GLU A 132 5.08 -6.47 10.96
CA GLU A 132 6.23 -7.07 10.30
C GLU A 132 6.20 -6.81 8.78
N ASP A 133 5.04 -6.97 8.15
CA ASP A 133 4.89 -6.74 6.72
C ASP A 133 5.10 -5.26 6.36
N CYS A 134 4.55 -4.32 7.14
CA CYS A 134 4.78 -2.90 6.98
C CYS A 134 6.26 -2.53 7.13
N GLU A 135 6.94 -3.00 8.18
CA GLU A 135 8.37 -2.74 8.40
C GLU A 135 9.23 -3.29 7.25
N ARG A 136 8.94 -4.52 6.80
CA ARG A 136 9.65 -5.14 5.67
C ARG A 136 9.39 -4.37 4.38
N ALA A 137 8.17 -3.87 4.17
CA ALA A 137 7.85 -3.07 3.00
C ALA A 137 8.61 -1.74 2.99
N GLU A 138 8.66 -1.02 4.12
CA GLU A 138 9.45 0.21 4.26
C GLU A 138 10.93 -0.02 3.96
N LYS A 139 11.48 -1.14 4.46
CA LYS A 139 12.86 -1.55 4.19
C LYS A 139 13.07 -1.85 2.70
N SER A 140 12.16 -2.56 2.05
CA SER A 140 12.23 -2.85 0.60
C SER A 140 12.16 -1.57 -0.23
N ILE A 141 11.27 -0.62 0.11
CA ILE A 141 11.17 0.69 -0.56
C ILE A 141 12.48 1.46 -0.40
N SER A 142 13.03 1.51 0.82
CA SER A 142 14.31 2.17 1.11
C SER A 142 15.49 1.54 0.38
N ALA A 143 15.42 0.24 0.10
CA ALA A 143 16.41 -0.49 -0.70
C ALA A 143 16.25 -0.29 -2.23
N GLY A 144 15.25 0.48 -2.67
CA GLY A 144 15.03 0.80 -4.08
C GLY A 144 14.15 -0.21 -4.82
N ALA A 145 13.26 -0.93 -4.12
CA ALA A 145 12.25 -1.74 -4.78
C ALA A 145 11.39 -0.87 -5.71
N ALA A 146 11.30 -1.27 -6.98
CA ALA A 146 10.60 -0.52 -8.01
C ALA A 146 10.12 -1.46 -9.13
N PRO A 147 9.04 -1.12 -9.84
CA PRO A 147 8.63 -1.85 -11.03
C PRO A 147 9.72 -1.77 -12.12
N ALA A 148 9.97 -2.89 -12.79
CA ALA A 148 10.98 -2.96 -13.83
C ALA A 148 10.63 -2.03 -15.00
N GLY A 149 11.59 -1.21 -15.44
CA GLY A 149 11.43 -0.30 -16.58
C GLY A 149 10.62 0.97 -16.28
N ALA A 150 10.26 1.24 -15.02
CA ALA A 150 9.58 2.46 -14.61
C ALA A 150 10.52 3.68 -14.70
N THR A 151 9.97 4.85 -15.10
CA THR A 151 10.68 6.13 -15.03
C THR A 151 10.82 6.59 -13.57
N PRO A 152 11.74 7.52 -13.25
CA PRO A 152 11.86 8.05 -11.89
C PRO A 152 10.54 8.58 -11.30
N GLU A 153 9.71 9.23 -12.13
CA GLU A 153 8.40 9.74 -11.73
C GLU A 153 7.42 8.61 -11.41
N GLN A 154 7.43 7.54 -12.22
CA GLN A 154 6.59 6.36 -11.97
C GLN A 154 7.03 5.63 -10.70
N VAL A 155 8.34 5.54 -10.44
CA VAL A 155 8.87 4.97 -9.19
C VAL A 155 8.47 5.83 -7.99
N ALA A 156 8.57 7.16 -8.09
CA ALA A 156 8.17 8.06 -7.02
C ALA A 156 6.67 7.93 -6.70
N ALA A 157 5.80 7.90 -7.72
CA ALA A 157 4.36 7.72 -7.54
C ALA A 157 4.00 6.33 -6.96
N TYR A 158 4.68 5.28 -7.43
CA TYR A 158 4.50 3.93 -6.92
C TYR A 158 4.90 3.82 -5.43
N ASN A 159 6.10 4.31 -5.09
CA ASN A 159 6.59 4.29 -3.71
C ASN A 159 5.73 5.17 -2.80
N GLY A 160 5.26 6.33 -3.27
CA GLY A 160 4.31 7.17 -2.54
C GLY A 160 3.03 6.41 -2.24
N THR A 161 2.46 5.71 -3.23
CA THR A 161 1.23 4.92 -3.03
C THR A 161 1.44 3.84 -1.98
N LEU A 162 2.55 3.11 -2.04
CA LEU A 162 2.88 2.09 -1.04
C LEU A 162 3.09 2.70 0.35
N GLN A 163 3.76 3.84 0.46
CA GLN A 163 3.96 4.55 1.74
C GLN A 163 2.63 5.00 2.34
N ALA A 164 1.72 5.57 1.54
CA ALA A 164 0.40 5.96 1.99
C ALA A 164 -0.40 4.74 2.51
N MET A 165 -0.30 3.60 1.82
CA MET A 165 -0.95 2.35 2.24
C MET A 165 -0.34 1.75 3.52
N ILE A 166 0.99 1.82 3.69
CA ILE A 166 1.67 1.38 4.92
C ILE A 166 1.17 2.19 6.11
N HIS A 167 1.18 3.52 5.99
CA HIS A 167 0.66 4.42 7.02
C HIS A 167 -0.83 4.19 7.29
N SER A 168 -1.63 3.95 6.25
CA SER A 168 -3.05 3.60 6.39
C SER A 168 -3.24 2.30 7.18
N ALA A 169 -2.54 1.22 6.81
CA ALA A 169 -2.68 -0.08 7.45
C ALA A 169 -2.29 -0.03 8.94
N LEU A 170 -1.15 0.60 9.25
CA LEU A 170 -0.72 0.82 10.64
C LEU A 170 -1.72 1.67 11.41
N GLY A 171 -2.22 2.75 10.80
CA GLY A 171 -3.18 3.64 11.43
C GLY A 171 -4.52 2.98 11.74
N ILE A 172 -5.08 2.23 10.79
CA ILE A 172 -6.33 1.47 10.97
C ILE A 172 -6.15 0.36 12.01
N MET A 173 -5.01 -0.34 12.00
CA MET A 173 -4.67 -1.31 13.02
C MET A 173 -4.67 -0.66 14.41
N GLU A 174 -3.94 0.44 14.61
CA GLU A 174 -3.87 1.13 15.89
C GLU A 174 -5.24 1.65 16.35
N LEU A 175 -6.08 2.15 15.42
CA LEU A 175 -7.46 2.55 15.73
C LEU A 175 -8.26 1.38 16.29
N LYS A 176 -8.18 0.21 15.64
CA LYS A 176 -8.85 -1.03 16.07
C LYS A 176 -8.23 -1.64 17.33
N LEU A 177 -7.03 -1.20 17.72
CA LEU A 177 -6.41 -1.49 19.02
C LEU A 177 -6.88 -0.52 20.13
N GLY A 178 -7.56 0.58 19.79
CA GLY A 178 -7.93 1.65 20.71
C GLY A 178 -6.81 2.63 21.00
N ASN A 179 -5.74 2.62 20.20
CA ASN A 179 -4.59 3.52 20.33
C ASN A 179 -4.79 4.75 19.44
N ASP A 180 -5.80 5.57 19.75
CA ASP A 180 -6.28 6.63 18.86
C ASP A 180 -5.19 7.66 18.48
N ALA A 181 -4.33 8.06 19.42
CA ALA A 181 -3.24 8.99 19.13
C ALA A 181 -2.20 8.41 18.14
N ALA A 182 -1.92 7.10 18.24
CA ALA A 182 -1.02 6.43 17.30
C ALA A 182 -1.70 6.26 15.93
N ALA A 183 -2.99 5.94 15.92
CA ALA A 183 -3.81 5.86 14.72
C ALA A 183 -3.82 7.19 13.96
N GLU A 184 -4.13 8.29 14.66
CA GLU A 184 -4.16 9.63 14.09
C GLU A 184 -2.82 10.01 13.49
N LYS A 185 -1.71 9.77 14.19
CA LYS A 185 -0.37 10.05 13.67
C LYS A 185 -0.12 9.36 12.33
N GLN A 186 -0.42 8.06 12.24
CA GLN A 186 -0.20 7.28 11.03
C GLN A 186 -1.16 7.68 9.90
N LEU A 187 -2.45 7.83 10.21
CA LEU A 187 -3.45 8.23 9.22
C LEU A 187 -3.19 9.65 8.69
N LYS A 188 -2.74 10.59 9.53
CA LYS A 188 -2.26 11.91 9.08
C LYS A 188 -1.09 11.75 8.13
N ALA A 189 -0.08 10.93 8.46
CA ALA A 189 1.06 10.70 7.58
C ALA A 189 0.63 10.17 6.20
N ALA A 190 -0.34 9.25 6.15
CA ALA A 190 -0.91 8.76 4.90
C ALA A 190 -1.53 9.88 4.04
N THR A 191 -2.22 10.84 4.67
CA THR A 191 -2.84 11.99 3.95
C THR A 191 -1.85 13.02 3.42
N LEU A 192 -0.62 13.03 3.97
CA LEU A 192 0.42 14.00 3.61
C LEU A 192 1.36 13.49 2.52
N VAL A 193 1.22 12.24 2.07
CA VAL A 193 2.01 11.72 0.96
C VAL A 193 1.66 12.47 -0.31
N GLU A 194 2.67 13.03 -0.97
CA GLU A 194 2.51 13.78 -2.21
C GLU A 194 2.37 12.85 -3.43
N ASN A 195 1.78 13.35 -4.51
CA ASN A 195 1.67 12.64 -5.79
C ASN A 195 0.88 11.32 -5.76
N VAL A 196 0.05 11.11 -4.73
CA VAL A 196 -0.91 10.02 -4.65
C VAL A 196 -2.33 10.55 -4.71
N GLN A 197 -3.24 9.73 -5.23
CA GLN A 197 -4.66 10.07 -5.22
C GLN A 197 -5.17 10.01 -3.75
N PRO A 198 -5.81 11.07 -3.24
CA PRO A 198 -6.38 11.03 -1.89
C PRO A 198 -7.42 9.91 -1.75
N ASP A 199 -7.32 9.18 -0.64
CA ASP A 199 -8.23 8.07 -0.31
C ASP A 199 -9.24 8.50 0.76
N ALA A 200 -10.53 8.45 0.40
CA ALA A 200 -11.63 8.75 1.30
C ALA A 200 -11.65 7.86 2.56
N PHE A 201 -11.21 6.61 2.43
CA PHE A 201 -11.20 5.66 3.53
C PHE A 201 -10.19 6.07 4.61
N VAL A 202 -9.01 6.53 4.22
CA VAL A 202 -7.99 7.08 5.14
C VAL A 202 -8.53 8.30 5.89
N TRP A 203 -9.14 9.25 5.18
CA TRP A 203 -9.73 10.44 5.79
C TRP A 203 -10.86 10.11 6.76
N TYR A 204 -11.68 9.10 6.45
CA TYR A 204 -12.74 8.65 7.34
C TYR A 204 -12.17 8.06 8.63
N HIS A 205 -11.19 7.15 8.55
CA HIS A 205 -10.56 6.58 9.74
C HIS A 205 -9.80 7.64 10.55
N LEU A 206 -9.21 8.63 9.90
CA LEU A 206 -8.56 9.76 10.59
C LEU A 206 -9.59 10.54 11.43
N ALA A 207 -10.78 10.79 10.86
CA ALA A 207 -11.85 11.45 11.59
C ALA A 207 -12.29 10.64 12.83
N LEU A 208 -12.36 9.31 12.72
CA LEU A 208 -12.69 8.44 13.86
C LEU A 208 -11.63 8.52 14.96
N ALA A 209 -10.35 8.48 14.61
CA ALA A 209 -9.25 8.61 15.58
C ALA A 209 -9.30 9.96 16.32
N MET A 210 -9.63 11.05 15.62
CA MET A 210 -9.80 12.38 16.22
C MET A 210 -11.07 12.46 17.07
N ASP A 211 -12.18 11.85 16.63
CA ASP A 211 -13.44 11.82 17.39
C ASP A 211 -13.29 11.09 18.73
N HIS A 212 -12.63 9.94 18.74
CA HIS A 212 -12.36 9.20 19.98
C HIS A 212 -11.56 10.03 21.00
N GLN A 213 -10.70 10.92 20.50
CA GLN A 213 -9.93 11.87 21.30
C GLN A 213 -10.69 13.18 21.61
N LYS A 214 -11.93 13.32 21.12
CA LYS A 214 -12.81 14.49 21.28
C LYS A 214 -12.32 15.76 20.57
N GLU A 215 -11.46 15.60 19.57
CA GLU A 215 -11.03 16.67 18.67
C GLU A 215 -12.10 16.93 17.60
N TYR A 216 -13.31 17.30 18.04
CA TYR A 216 -14.48 17.35 17.17
C TYR A 216 -14.34 18.32 15.97
N PRO A 217 -13.73 19.52 16.09
CA PRO A 217 -13.51 20.39 14.94
C PRO A 217 -12.61 19.76 13.87
N GLU A 218 -11.51 19.13 14.28
CA GLU A 218 -10.55 18.46 13.41
C GLU A 218 -11.15 17.20 12.78
N ALA A 219 -11.86 16.39 13.58
CA ALA A 219 -12.61 15.23 13.09
C ALA A 219 -13.64 15.64 12.04
N LEU A 220 -14.37 16.74 12.28
CA LEU A 220 -15.35 17.26 11.32
C LEU A 220 -14.68 17.72 10.02
N ALA A 221 -13.50 18.34 10.09
CA ALA A 221 -12.72 18.70 8.92
C ALA A 221 -12.27 17.45 8.13
N ALA A 222 -11.77 16.42 8.82
CA ALA A 222 -11.32 15.17 8.21
C ALA A 222 -12.46 14.39 7.54
N VAL A 223 -13.63 14.24 8.18
CA VAL A 223 -14.77 13.54 7.57
C VAL A 223 -15.33 14.29 6.37
N ASN A 224 -15.24 15.62 6.35
CA ASN A 224 -15.56 16.42 5.16
C ASN A 224 -14.59 16.14 4.00
N GLN A 225 -13.30 15.90 4.27
CA GLN A 225 -12.37 15.43 3.24
C GLN A 225 -12.77 14.05 2.73
N ALA A 226 -13.15 13.12 3.62
CA ALA A 226 -13.64 11.80 3.21
C ALA A 226 -14.83 11.91 2.23
N LEU A 227 -15.80 12.76 2.54
CA LEU A 227 -16.97 13.02 1.68
C LEU A 227 -16.61 13.72 0.35
N ARG A 228 -15.53 14.50 0.30
CA ARG A 228 -15.04 15.10 -0.96
C ARG A 228 -14.41 14.07 -1.88
N PHE A 229 -13.74 13.06 -1.32
CA PHE A 229 -13.00 12.06 -2.09
C PHE A 229 -13.77 10.77 -2.33
N VAL A 230 -14.87 10.51 -1.62
CA VAL A 230 -15.71 9.34 -1.84
C VAL A 230 -16.40 9.45 -3.21
N LYS A 231 -15.99 8.61 -4.17
CA LYS A 231 -16.55 8.60 -5.53
C LYS A 231 -17.53 7.45 -5.75
N SER A 232 -17.14 6.24 -5.34
CA SER A 232 -17.82 5.00 -5.73
C SER A 232 -17.86 3.99 -4.59
N ASN A 233 -18.22 4.46 -3.39
CA ASN A 233 -18.47 3.62 -2.23
C ASN A 233 -19.68 4.16 -1.44
N PRO A 234 -20.91 3.72 -1.77
CA PRO A 234 -22.14 4.20 -1.12
C PRO A 234 -22.18 3.92 0.38
N GLU A 235 -21.55 2.83 0.83
CA GLU A 235 -21.48 2.48 2.24
C GLU A 235 -20.60 3.47 3.01
N LEU A 236 -19.38 3.72 2.52
CA LEU A 236 -18.48 4.72 3.10
C LEU A 236 -19.11 6.11 3.06
N GLN A 237 -19.81 6.46 1.98
CA GLN A 237 -20.52 7.74 1.89
C GLN A 237 -21.59 7.86 2.99
N LYS A 238 -22.36 6.80 3.24
CA LYS A 238 -23.36 6.77 4.32
C LYS A 238 -22.72 6.90 5.70
N LEU A 239 -21.65 6.15 5.95
CA LEU A 239 -20.91 6.19 7.21
C LEU A 239 -20.33 7.58 7.48
N ALA A 240 -19.60 8.14 6.51
CA ALA A 240 -19.01 9.47 6.63
C ALA A 240 -20.07 10.58 6.76
N THR A 241 -21.22 10.45 6.09
CA THR A 241 -22.34 11.40 6.24
C THR A 241 -22.89 11.37 7.66
N GLY A 242 -23.15 10.18 8.21
CA GLY A 242 -23.64 10.03 9.57
C GLY A 242 -22.66 10.60 10.61
N GLU A 243 -21.37 10.32 10.43
CA GLU A 243 -20.34 10.82 11.34
C GLU A 243 -20.18 12.34 11.28
N ARG A 244 -20.21 12.93 10.07
CA ARG A 244 -20.25 14.40 9.91
C ARG A 244 -21.41 15.04 10.67
N ASP A 245 -22.61 14.48 10.55
CA ASP A 245 -23.81 15.05 11.20
C ASP A 245 -23.74 14.93 12.73
N ARG A 246 -23.15 13.86 13.25
CA ARG A 246 -22.86 13.67 14.68
C ARG A 246 -21.84 14.70 15.15
N LEU A 247 -20.70 14.80 14.47
CA LEU A 247 -19.61 15.73 14.80
C LEU A 247 -20.04 17.19 14.73
N ALA A 248 -20.87 17.59 13.76
CA ALA A 248 -21.39 18.95 13.67
C ALA A 248 -22.19 19.38 14.91
N LYS A 249 -22.94 18.45 15.53
CA LYS A 249 -23.66 18.70 16.79
C LYS A 249 -22.73 18.79 17.99
N LEU A 250 -21.68 17.97 18.02
CA LEU A 250 -20.70 17.97 19.11
C LEU A 250 -19.79 19.22 19.06
N SER A 251 -19.35 19.63 17.88
CA SER A 251 -18.53 20.83 17.68
C SER A 251 -19.28 22.13 17.98
N SER A 252 -20.61 22.15 17.82
CA SER A 252 -21.44 23.31 18.20
C SER A 252 -21.81 23.35 19.69
N ALA A 253 -21.68 22.23 20.41
CA ALA A 253 -21.95 22.12 21.84
C ALA A 253 -20.68 22.27 22.71
N ALA A 254 -19.49 22.20 22.12
CA ALA A 254 -18.23 22.45 22.84
C ALA A 254 -18.16 23.93 23.29
N PRO A 255 -17.82 24.24 24.55
CA PRO A 255 -17.66 25.62 24.98
C PRO A 255 -16.58 26.29 24.13
N ALA A 256 -16.90 27.44 23.54
CA ALA A 256 -15.90 28.31 22.93
C ALA A 256 -14.76 28.50 23.94
N GLN A 257 -13.52 28.22 23.53
CA GLN A 257 -12.34 28.56 24.31
C GLN A 257 -12.50 30.01 24.80
N ALA A 258 -12.37 30.18 26.12
CA ALA A 258 -12.63 31.45 26.79
C ALA A 258 -11.87 32.60 26.07
N PRO A 259 -12.50 33.77 25.86
CA PRO A 259 -11.83 34.89 25.23
C PRO A 259 -10.56 35.23 26.03
N GLN A 260 -9.43 35.36 25.32
CA GLN A 260 -8.21 35.91 25.90
C GLN A 260 -8.54 37.27 26.54
N PRO A 261 -8.07 37.55 27.77
CA PRO A 261 -8.33 38.82 28.41
C PRO A 261 -7.73 39.94 27.56
N GLU A 262 -8.58 40.86 27.10
CA GLU A 262 -8.16 42.10 26.47
C GLU A 262 -7.18 42.83 27.39
N THR A 263 -5.93 42.97 26.92
CA THR A 263 -4.94 43.82 27.56
C THR A 263 -5.47 45.26 27.55
N GLY A 264 -5.78 45.76 28.73
CA GLY A 264 -6.42 47.04 28.97
C GLY A 264 -5.72 48.22 28.30
N LYS A 265 -6.54 49.15 27.82
CA LYS A 265 -6.14 50.53 27.50
C LYS A 265 -5.56 51.20 28.75
N ALA A 266 -4.33 51.69 28.64
CA ALA A 266 -3.77 52.64 29.59
C ALA A 266 -4.40 54.03 29.37
N PRO A 267 -4.76 54.77 30.43
CA PRO A 267 -5.24 56.13 30.30
C PRO A 267 -4.06 57.10 30.12
N ARG A 268 -4.22 58.08 29.22
CA ARG A 268 -3.51 59.36 29.25
C ARG A 268 -4.55 60.47 29.26
#